data_AF-A0A7D5R724-F1
#
_entry.id   AF-A0A7D5R724-F1
#
_cell.length_a   1.000
_cell.length_b   1.000
_cell.length_c   1.000
_cell.angle_alpha   90.00
_cell.angle_beta   90.00
_cell.angle_gamma   90.00
#
_symmetry.space_group_name_H-M   'P 1'
#
loop_
_entity.id
_entity.type
_entity.pdbx_description
1 polymer ?
#
loop_
_entity_poly.entity_id
_entity_poly.type
_entity_poly.pdbx_seq_one_letter_code
_entity_poly.pdbx_strand_id
1 'polypeptide(L)'
;MVLPILQIYASTDSILITYSSSIQNVVFDGKWTNQIEWKASSDNMFSYDNNETVIHLRTAHHENFIYVFVDPITDHTLDYKMDKSIICFDGKNNKNLIPDKDDYCFSILLGERQGTIQQGFDNSKYQFTNNSEFIAISSVSDENDRYTKILHPSYEFKIPIELLNRSDNYGFYLSVYDASLDKYYSWPKNSTQQNSSDIPPPSQWGDIISPDKSLPELNLPILIFTVSIFTIILIQLKIKTRIFGSFKF
;
A
#
# COMPACT_ATOMS: atom_id res chain seq x y z
N MET A 1 -39.73 13.01 -14.49
CA MET A 1 -39.05 11.71 -14.69
C MET A 1 -37.56 12.00 -14.63
N VAL A 2 -36.96 11.80 -13.45
CA VAL A 2 -35.52 12.05 -13.23
C VAL A 2 -34.81 10.77 -13.66
N LEU A 3 -34.03 10.84 -14.74
CA LEU A 3 -33.15 9.75 -15.14
C LEU A 3 -32.08 9.58 -14.06
N PRO A 4 -31.85 8.36 -13.55
CA PRO A 4 -30.73 8.12 -12.65
C PRO A 4 -29.45 8.35 -13.45
N ILE A 5 -28.61 9.26 -12.96
CA ILE A 5 -27.25 9.43 -13.47
C ILE A 5 -26.53 8.14 -13.09
N LEU A 6 -26.33 7.25 -14.06
CA LEU A 6 -25.39 6.15 -13.93
C LEU A 6 -24.02 6.78 -13.68
N GLN A 7 -23.53 6.65 -12.45
CA GLN A 7 -22.16 6.98 -12.09
C GLN A 7 -21.29 6.01 -12.87
N ILE A 8 -20.79 6.44 -14.03
CA ILE A 8 -19.81 5.70 -14.81
C ILE A 8 -18.53 5.76 -13.97
N TYR A 9 -18.32 4.75 -13.13
CA TYR A 9 -17.00 4.47 -12.59
C TYR A 9 -16.14 4.11 -13.79
N ALA A 10 -15.32 5.06 -14.26
CA ALA A 10 -14.15 4.69 -15.03
C ALA A 10 -13.34 3.76 -14.10
N SER A 11 -13.43 2.45 -14.35
CA SER A 11 -12.63 1.45 -13.65
C SER A 11 -11.18 1.80 -13.94
N THR A 12 -10.51 2.42 -12.98
CA THR A 12 -9.07 2.69 -13.07
C THR A 12 -8.36 1.36 -12.91
N ASP A 13 -7.39 1.08 -13.79
CA ASP A 13 -6.62 -0.16 -13.73
C ASP A 13 -5.97 -0.28 -12.35
N SER A 14 -6.16 -1.41 -11.68
CA SER A 14 -5.62 -1.65 -10.35
C SER A 14 -4.09 -1.52 -10.33
N ILE A 15 -3.56 -1.00 -9.22
CA ILE A 15 -2.13 -1.04 -8.93
C ILE A 15 -1.77 -2.48 -8.58
N LEU A 16 -0.66 -2.97 -9.11
CA LEU A 16 -0.18 -4.30 -8.76
C LEU A 16 0.86 -4.18 -7.66
N ILE A 17 0.80 -5.07 -6.68
CA ILE A 17 1.86 -5.26 -5.69
C ILE A 17 2.47 -6.64 -5.87
N THR A 18 3.80 -6.70 -5.87
CA THR A 18 4.55 -7.94 -6.16
C THR A 18 5.25 -8.46 -4.92
N TYR A 19 5.20 -9.77 -4.70
CA TYR A 19 6.03 -10.42 -3.68
C TYR A 19 7.50 -10.26 -4.02
N SER A 20 8.32 -9.87 -3.05
CA SER A 20 9.75 -9.65 -3.28
C SER A 20 10.60 -10.01 -2.09
N SER A 21 11.22 -11.18 -2.14
CA SER A 21 12.23 -11.60 -1.14
C SER A 21 13.57 -10.86 -1.23
N SER A 22 13.71 -9.83 -2.06
CA SER A 22 14.89 -8.96 -2.03
C SER A 22 14.59 -7.57 -1.49
N ILE A 23 13.32 -7.23 -1.27
CA ILE A 23 12.92 -5.89 -0.84
C ILE A 23 13.41 -5.56 0.56
N GLN A 24 13.64 -6.56 1.42
CA GLN A 24 14.23 -6.36 2.74
C GLN A 24 15.70 -5.90 2.69
N ASN A 25 16.35 -5.97 1.52
CA ASN A 25 17.70 -5.46 1.32
C ASN A 25 17.73 -4.00 0.85
N VAL A 26 16.57 -3.38 0.58
CA VAL A 26 16.49 -1.96 0.26
C VAL A 26 16.99 -1.16 1.47
N VAL A 27 17.88 -0.21 1.20
CA VAL A 27 18.33 0.73 2.21
C VAL A 27 17.27 1.82 2.30
N PHE A 28 16.53 1.84 3.41
CA PHE A 28 15.53 2.88 3.66
C PHE A 28 16.21 4.20 4.02
N ASP A 29 16.55 5.01 3.02
CA ASP A 29 17.16 6.34 3.16
C ASP A 29 16.40 7.45 2.42
N GLY A 30 15.23 7.12 1.88
CA GLY A 30 14.27 8.03 1.25
C GLY A 30 14.53 8.29 -0.22
N LYS A 31 15.40 7.51 -0.89
CA LYS A 31 15.79 7.67 -2.30
C LYS A 31 16.34 6.36 -2.86
N TRP A 32 16.67 6.35 -4.15
CA TRP A 32 17.51 5.29 -4.70
C TRP A 32 18.92 5.38 -4.10
N THR A 33 19.30 4.41 -3.27
CA THR A 33 20.70 4.12 -2.94
C THR A 33 21.42 3.47 -4.12
N ASN A 34 20.74 2.66 -4.93
CA ASN A 34 21.26 2.14 -6.19
C ASN A 34 20.14 1.73 -7.17
N GLN A 35 20.42 1.81 -8.47
CA GLN A 35 19.43 1.62 -9.55
C GLN A 35 18.72 0.25 -9.61
N ILE A 36 19.14 -0.75 -8.84
CA ILE A 36 18.58 -2.11 -8.89
C ILE A 36 17.85 -2.53 -7.61
N GLU A 37 17.88 -1.74 -6.54
CA GLU A 37 17.34 -2.19 -5.25
C GLU A 37 15.81 -2.40 -5.28
N TRP A 38 15.08 -1.51 -5.95
CA TRP A 38 13.63 -1.66 -6.21
C TRP A 38 13.33 -2.40 -7.52
N LYS A 39 14.29 -3.12 -8.13
CA LYS A 39 14.06 -3.81 -9.41
C LYS A 39 13.01 -4.92 -9.30
N ALA A 40 12.96 -5.60 -8.17
CA ALA A 40 12.02 -6.69 -7.91
C ALA A 40 10.73 -6.19 -7.24
N SER A 41 10.19 -5.07 -7.70
CA SER A 41 8.88 -4.53 -7.31
C SER A 41 8.03 -4.31 -8.56
N SER A 42 6.74 -4.00 -8.37
CA SER A 42 5.95 -3.42 -9.46
C SER A 42 6.44 -2.01 -9.79
N ASP A 43 6.03 -1.50 -10.96
CA ASP A 43 6.31 -0.14 -11.44
C ASP A 43 5.05 0.40 -12.12
N ASN A 44 4.48 1.45 -11.55
CA ASN A 44 3.37 2.19 -12.10
C ASN A 44 3.81 3.63 -12.35
N MET A 45 3.66 4.10 -13.59
CA MET A 45 3.99 5.47 -13.98
C MET A 45 2.70 6.27 -14.16
N PHE A 46 2.61 7.40 -13.47
CA PHE A 46 1.53 8.36 -13.63
C PHE A 46 2.06 9.62 -14.27
N SER A 47 1.32 10.15 -15.24
CA SER A 47 1.61 11.43 -15.87
C SER A 47 0.42 12.37 -15.73
N TYR A 48 0.69 13.64 -15.46
CA TYR A 48 -0.29 14.71 -15.30
C TYR A 48 0.10 15.89 -16.19
N ASP A 49 -0.86 16.80 -16.42
CA ASP A 49 -0.65 18.06 -17.13
C ASP A 49 0.17 17.90 -18.43
N ASN A 50 -0.25 16.95 -19.29
CA ASN A 50 0.45 16.65 -20.55
C ASN A 50 1.92 16.20 -20.40
N ASN A 51 2.24 15.41 -19.36
CA ASN A 51 3.58 14.93 -19.00
C ASN A 51 4.50 16.00 -18.38
N GLU A 52 3.97 17.15 -17.93
CA GLU A 52 4.75 18.10 -17.13
C GLU A 52 5.05 17.55 -15.73
N THR A 53 4.15 16.73 -15.18
CA THR A 53 4.38 16.02 -13.92
C THR A 53 4.37 14.51 -14.16
N VAL A 54 5.44 13.83 -13.76
CA VAL A 54 5.57 12.36 -13.82
C VAL A 54 5.93 11.82 -12.44
N ILE A 55 5.19 10.80 -12.00
CA ILE A 55 5.40 10.12 -10.73
C ILE A 55 5.55 8.63 -11.00
N HIS A 56 6.65 8.04 -10.56
CA HIS A 56 6.79 6.59 -10.48
C HIS A 56 6.39 6.09 -9.10
N LEU A 57 5.65 4.98 -9.09
CA LEU A 57 5.24 4.26 -7.90
C LEU A 57 5.78 2.84 -8.00
N ARG A 58 6.63 2.47 -7.05
CA ARG A 58 7.10 1.10 -6.86
C ARG A 58 6.39 0.49 -5.67
N THR A 59 5.79 -0.69 -5.83
CA THR A 59 5.22 -1.42 -4.70
C THR A 59 5.67 -2.87 -4.65
N ALA A 60 5.96 -3.33 -3.44
CA ALA A 60 6.29 -4.72 -3.17
C ALA A 60 5.82 -5.11 -1.78
N HIS A 61 5.75 -6.40 -1.49
CA HIS A 61 5.54 -6.86 -0.14
C HIS A 61 6.48 -8.02 0.20
N HIS A 62 6.77 -8.16 1.49
CA HIS A 62 7.52 -9.27 2.03
C HIS A 62 7.22 -9.43 3.52
N GLU A 63 6.91 -10.65 3.94
CA GLU A 63 6.57 -11.05 5.31
C GLU A 63 5.39 -10.24 5.88
N ASN A 64 5.71 -9.26 6.72
CA ASN A 64 4.75 -8.47 7.49
C ASN A 64 4.63 -7.04 6.98
N PHE A 65 5.26 -6.72 5.84
CA PHE A 65 5.36 -5.34 5.37
C PHE A 65 4.97 -5.18 3.90
N ILE A 66 4.27 -4.08 3.63
CA ILE A 66 4.13 -3.49 2.31
C ILE A 66 5.19 -2.38 2.19
N TYR A 67 5.89 -2.38 1.07
CA TYR A 67 6.93 -1.43 0.72
C TYR A 67 6.42 -0.57 -0.44
N VAL A 68 6.50 0.74 -0.28
CA VAL A 68 6.08 1.71 -1.28
C VAL A 68 7.19 2.72 -1.47
N PHE A 69 7.56 2.98 -2.73
CA PHE A 69 8.44 4.06 -3.09
C PHE A 69 7.77 4.97 -4.12
N VAL A 70 7.73 6.26 -3.82
CA VAL A 70 7.06 7.31 -4.60
C VAL A 70 8.12 8.29 -5.08
N ASP A 71 8.15 8.50 -6.39
CA ASP A 71 9.26 9.15 -7.08
C ASP A 71 8.74 10.17 -8.10
N PRO A 72 8.42 11.41 -7.69
CA PRO A 72 7.98 12.50 -8.56
C PRO A 72 9.15 13.10 -9.35
N ILE A 73 9.62 12.39 -10.38
CA ILE A 73 10.87 12.67 -11.11
C ILE A 73 10.93 14.00 -11.87
N THR A 74 9.81 14.72 -11.99
CA THR A 74 9.72 16.04 -12.67
C THR A 74 9.61 17.21 -11.70
N ASP A 75 9.41 16.95 -10.41
CA ASP A 75 9.43 17.97 -9.37
C ASP A 75 10.90 18.32 -9.10
N HIS A 76 11.38 19.38 -9.75
CA HIS A 76 12.77 19.83 -9.62
C HIS A 76 12.95 20.93 -8.58
N THR A 77 11.88 21.24 -7.85
CA THR A 77 11.86 22.13 -6.70
C THR A 77 12.05 21.30 -5.44
N LEU A 78 12.84 21.83 -4.50
CA LEU A 78 13.21 21.10 -3.28
C LEU A 78 12.63 21.84 -2.09
N ASP A 79 11.32 21.74 -1.91
CA ASP A 79 10.58 22.46 -0.88
C ASP A 79 10.54 21.64 0.42
N TYR A 80 11.69 21.64 1.09
CA TYR A 80 11.89 20.93 2.36
C TYR A 80 10.80 21.23 3.38
N LYS A 81 10.27 20.16 3.99
CA LYS A 81 9.18 20.19 4.98
C LYS A 81 7.85 20.74 4.45
N MET A 82 7.71 20.91 3.13
CA MET A 82 6.48 21.35 2.49
C MET A 82 5.99 20.31 1.48
N ASP A 83 6.86 19.84 0.58
CA ASP A 83 6.54 18.73 -0.32
C ASP A 83 6.17 17.50 0.49
N LYS A 84 5.13 16.79 0.05
CA LYS A 84 4.49 15.75 0.84
C LYS A 84 4.05 14.58 -0.01
N SER A 85 4.24 13.37 0.51
CA SER A 85 3.57 12.18 -0.02
C SER A 85 2.59 11.60 0.99
N ILE A 86 1.46 11.11 0.50
CA ILE A 86 0.42 10.41 1.25
C ILE A 86 0.06 9.11 0.53
N ILE A 87 0.04 8.01 1.26
CA ILE A 87 -0.47 6.71 0.81
C ILE A 87 -1.62 6.33 1.74
N CYS A 88 -2.77 5.95 1.19
CA CYS A 88 -3.88 5.42 1.98
C CYS A 88 -4.30 4.01 1.52
N PHE A 89 -4.78 3.24 2.48
CA PHE A 89 -5.29 1.89 2.29
C PHE A 89 -6.66 1.74 2.96
N ASP A 90 -7.61 1.15 2.23
CA ASP A 90 -8.88 0.62 2.77
C ASP A 90 -8.68 -0.88 2.97
N GLY A 91 -8.53 -1.27 4.24
CA GLY A 91 -8.12 -2.60 4.66
C GLY A 91 -9.06 -3.72 4.22
N LYS A 92 -10.38 -3.50 4.30
CA LYS A 92 -11.39 -4.46 3.82
C LYS A 92 -11.79 -4.24 2.38
N ASN A 93 -11.26 -3.21 1.73
CA ASN A 93 -11.69 -2.73 0.42
C ASN A 93 -13.21 -2.58 0.33
N ASN A 94 -13.83 -2.05 1.39
CA ASN A 94 -15.28 -1.94 1.50
C ASN A 94 -15.84 -0.71 0.78
N LYS A 95 -14.96 0.20 0.34
CA LYS A 95 -15.27 1.42 -0.42
C LYS A 95 -16.29 2.31 0.29
N ASN A 96 -16.20 2.40 1.62
CA ASN A 96 -17.10 3.22 2.41
C ASN A 96 -16.98 4.72 2.06
N LEU A 97 -18.10 5.45 2.12
CA LEU A 97 -18.10 6.90 1.95
C LEU A 97 -17.47 7.62 3.15
N ILE A 98 -17.52 7.00 4.32
CA ILE A 98 -16.97 7.51 5.57
C ILE A 98 -15.84 6.58 5.96
N PRO A 99 -14.62 7.07 6.19
CA PRO A 99 -13.52 6.22 6.61
C PRO A 99 -13.83 5.55 7.95
N ASP A 100 -13.45 4.30 8.12
CA ASP A 100 -13.64 3.49 9.30
C ASP A 100 -12.29 2.99 9.86
N LYS A 101 -12.34 2.09 10.85
CA LYS A 101 -11.17 1.64 11.60
C LYS A 101 -10.17 0.82 10.78
N ASP A 102 -10.53 0.33 9.60
CA ASP A 102 -9.61 -0.36 8.70
C ASP A 102 -9.06 0.53 7.58
N ASP A 103 -9.45 1.80 7.55
CA ASP A 103 -8.86 2.80 6.67
C ASP A 103 -7.66 3.49 7.33
N TYR A 104 -6.52 3.48 6.65
CA TYR A 104 -5.30 4.12 7.14
C TYR A 104 -4.65 4.98 6.07
N CYS A 105 -4.11 6.12 6.48
CA CYS A 105 -3.28 6.99 5.66
C CYS A 105 -1.92 7.18 6.32
N PHE A 106 -0.87 7.09 5.52
CA PHE A 106 0.53 7.22 5.88
C PHE A 106 1.08 8.43 5.14
N SER A 107 1.76 9.33 5.83
CA SER A 107 2.31 10.51 5.16
C SER A 107 3.65 10.94 5.68
N ILE A 108 4.42 11.60 4.83
CA ILE A 108 5.72 12.18 5.16
C ILE A 108 5.98 13.45 4.36
N LEU A 109 6.71 14.38 4.97
CA LEU A 109 7.17 15.62 4.36
C LEU A 109 8.63 15.46 3.93
N LEU A 110 9.04 16.10 2.83
CA LEU A 110 10.41 16.06 2.32
C LEU A 110 11.45 16.46 3.38
N GLY A 111 12.46 15.61 3.55
CA GLY A 111 13.57 15.79 4.49
C GLY A 111 13.30 15.22 5.88
N GLU A 112 12.11 14.66 6.14
CA GLU A 112 11.81 13.96 7.38
C GLU A 112 12.20 12.48 7.31
N ARG A 113 12.50 11.91 8.49
CA ARG A 113 12.87 10.49 8.67
C ARG A 113 11.84 9.67 9.45
N GLN A 114 10.70 10.30 9.76
CA GLN A 114 9.59 9.66 10.45
C GLN A 114 8.29 10.23 9.90
N GLY A 115 7.48 9.38 9.28
CA GLY A 115 6.14 9.74 8.83
C GLY A 115 5.11 9.74 9.96
N THR A 116 3.89 10.09 9.59
CA THR A 116 2.70 10.04 10.44
C THR A 116 1.72 8.98 9.95
N ILE A 117 0.97 8.39 10.89
CA ILE A 117 -0.12 7.45 10.60
C ILE A 117 -1.43 8.10 11.04
N GLN A 118 -2.43 8.01 10.18
CA GLN A 118 -3.77 8.51 10.37
C GLN A 118 -4.76 7.36 10.17
N GLN A 119 -5.56 7.04 11.18
CA GLN A 119 -6.57 5.98 11.13
C GLN A 119 -7.96 6.58 11.00
N GLY A 120 -8.79 6.00 10.14
CA GLY A 120 -10.19 6.35 9.95
C GLY A 120 -11.09 5.98 11.13
N PHE A 121 -12.19 6.71 11.28
CA PHE A 121 -13.23 6.47 12.26
C PHE A 121 -14.58 6.89 11.69
N ASP A 122 -15.64 6.16 12.07
CA ASP A 122 -17.03 6.26 11.60
C ASP A 122 -17.69 7.67 11.74
N ASN A 123 -16.95 8.68 12.21
CA ASN A 123 -17.35 10.09 12.29
C ASN A 123 -16.71 10.98 11.21
N SER A 124 -16.24 10.38 10.11
CA SER A 124 -15.58 11.06 8.98
C SER A 124 -14.28 11.77 9.36
N LYS A 125 -13.57 11.28 10.38
CA LYS A 125 -12.30 11.88 10.80
C LYS A 125 -11.19 10.84 10.80
N TYR A 126 -10.05 11.28 10.31
CA TYR A 126 -8.79 10.62 10.56
C TYR A 126 -8.21 11.11 11.90
N GLN A 127 -7.69 10.18 12.69
CA GLN A 127 -6.99 10.51 13.94
C GLN A 127 -5.56 9.97 13.87
N PHE A 128 -4.62 10.72 14.46
CA PHE A 128 -3.24 10.27 14.53
C PHE A 128 -3.13 9.04 15.42
N THR A 129 -2.39 8.06 14.92
CA THR A 129 -2.03 6.84 15.64
C THR A 129 -0.53 6.58 15.47
N ASN A 130 -0.01 5.58 16.17
CA ASN A 130 1.38 5.20 16.11
C ASN A 130 1.54 3.68 15.91
N ASN A 131 2.64 3.31 15.26
CA ASN A 131 3.10 1.93 15.18
C ASN A 131 4.63 1.97 15.14
N SER A 132 5.30 1.23 16.02
CA SER A 132 6.77 1.24 16.13
C SER A 132 7.48 0.59 14.95
N GLU A 133 6.78 -0.21 14.15
CA GLU A 133 7.33 -0.91 12.99
C GLU A 133 7.09 -0.12 11.68
N PHE A 134 6.26 0.92 11.72
CA PHE A 134 6.06 1.82 10.58
C PHE A 134 7.27 2.73 10.41
N ILE A 135 7.82 2.71 9.19
CA ILE A 135 8.90 3.61 8.79
C ILE A 135 8.43 4.36 7.55
N ALA A 136 8.64 5.67 7.55
CA ALA A 136 8.63 6.45 6.32
C ALA A 136 9.81 7.40 6.37
N ILE A 137 10.54 7.48 5.26
CA ILE A 137 11.71 8.34 5.10
C ILE A 137 11.59 9.03 3.76
N SER A 138 11.99 10.31 3.73
CA SER A 138 12.02 11.10 2.51
C SER A 138 13.38 11.75 2.36
N SER A 139 13.80 11.95 1.12
CA SER A 139 15.08 12.55 0.80
C SER A 139 15.01 13.24 -0.55
N VAL A 140 16.10 13.89 -0.91
CA VAL A 140 16.32 14.38 -2.27
C VAL A 140 17.08 13.28 -3.01
N SER A 141 16.62 12.95 -4.21
CA SER A 141 17.27 12.00 -5.11
C SER A 141 18.69 12.44 -5.46
N ASP A 142 19.48 11.54 -6.04
CA ASP A 142 20.85 11.83 -6.45
C ASP A 142 21.24 11.08 -7.74
N GLU A 143 22.53 11.00 -8.02
CA GLU A 143 23.09 10.33 -9.20
C GLU A 143 22.76 8.84 -9.32
N ASN A 144 22.33 8.18 -8.24
CA ASN A 144 21.91 6.78 -8.23
C ASN A 144 20.45 6.58 -8.65
N ASP A 145 19.70 7.67 -8.79
CA ASP A 145 18.32 7.62 -9.26
C ASP A 145 18.20 6.88 -10.60
N ARG A 146 17.17 6.05 -10.69
CA ARG A 146 16.96 5.16 -11.83
C ARG A 146 16.42 5.89 -13.06
N TYR A 147 15.69 6.97 -12.88
CA TYR A 147 14.89 7.61 -13.91
C TYR A 147 15.48 8.92 -14.42
N THR A 148 16.06 9.73 -13.53
CA THR A 148 16.65 11.03 -13.89
C THR A 148 17.79 11.40 -12.97
N LYS A 149 18.79 12.13 -13.49
CA LYS A 149 19.90 12.65 -12.68
C LYS A 149 19.63 14.03 -12.10
N ILE A 150 18.50 14.63 -12.45
CA ILE A 150 18.11 15.94 -11.93
C ILE A 150 17.50 15.70 -10.55
N LEU A 151 17.98 16.46 -9.55
CA LEU A 151 17.51 16.36 -8.18
C LEU A 151 15.99 16.59 -8.11
N HIS A 152 15.31 15.77 -7.31
CA HIS A 152 13.88 15.83 -7.06
C HIS A 152 13.56 15.19 -5.70
N PRO A 153 12.37 15.45 -5.10
CA PRO A 153 11.93 14.77 -3.89
C PRO A 153 11.65 13.29 -4.12
N SER A 154 11.91 12.43 -3.13
CA SER A 154 11.56 11.01 -3.17
C SER A 154 11.14 10.50 -1.78
N TYR A 155 10.29 9.48 -1.76
CA TYR A 155 9.61 9.03 -0.53
C TYR A 155 9.52 7.50 -0.43
N GLU A 156 9.97 6.95 0.68
CA GLU A 156 9.91 5.51 0.99
C GLU A 156 9.01 5.24 2.19
N PHE A 157 8.21 4.18 2.09
CA PHE A 157 7.31 3.71 3.14
C PHE A 157 7.49 2.21 3.36
N LYS A 158 7.60 1.81 4.63
CA LYS A 158 7.52 0.43 5.11
C LYS A 158 6.34 0.35 6.06
N ILE A 159 5.27 -0.26 5.57
CA ILE A 159 3.94 -0.26 6.20
C ILE A 159 3.66 -1.64 6.80
N PRO A 160 3.43 -1.75 8.11
CA PRO A 160 3.04 -3.01 8.74
C PRO A 160 1.67 -3.47 8.24
N ILE A 161 1.62 -4.66 7.65
CA ILE A 161 0.39 -5.24 7.07
C ILE A 161 -0.66 -5.50 8.15
N GLU A 162 -0.23 -5.80 9.39
CA GLU A 162 -1.13 -6.04 10.51
C GLU A 162 -2.04 -4.83 10.81
N LEU A 163 -1.66 -3.60 10.42
CA LEU A 163 -2.54 -2.43 10.51
C LEU A 163 -3.74 -2.53 9.57
N LEU A 164 -3.54 -3.07 8.37
CA LEU A 164 -4.52 -3.07 7.28
C LEU A 164 -5.46 -4.27 7.31
N ASN A 165 -5.20 -5.24 8.19
CA ASN A 165 -5.62 -6.62 8.03
C ASN A 165 -5.03 -7.25 6.76
N ARG A 166 -4.77 -8.55 6.82
CA ARG A 166 -4.12 -9.30 5.75
C ARG A 166 -5.11 -9.62 4.61
N SER A 167 -4.87 -9.09 3.40
CA SER A 167 -5.72 -9.23 2.20
C SER A 167 -4.89 -9.29 0.91
N ASP A 168 -5.41 -9.94 -0.13
CA ASP A 168 -4.85 -9.91 -1.50
C ASP A 168 -5.28 -8.68 -2.30
N ASN A 169 -6.24 -7.91 -1.77
CA ASN A 169 -6.84 -6.75 -2.40
C ASN A 169 -7.19 -5.69 -1.35
N TYR A 170 -6.67 -4.48 -1.54
CA TYR A 170 -6.96 -3.31 -0.71
C TYR A 170 -7.50 -2.18 -1.57
N GLY A 171 -8.33 -1.31 -0.99
CA GLY A 171 -8.50 0.01 -1.60
C GLY A 171 -7.22 0.82 -1.43
N PHE A 172 -6.87 1.62 -2.43
CA PHE A 172 -5.59 2.31 -2.48
C PHE A 172 -5.72 3.72 -3.04
N TYR A 173 -5.00 4.63 -2.41
CA TYR A 173 -4.91 6.03 -2.82
C TYR A 173 -3.49 6.55 -2.62
N LEU A 174 -3.00 7.29 -3.60
CA LEU A 174 -1.70 7.97 -3.59
C LEU A 174 -1.96 9.47 -3.78
N SER A 175 -1.24 10.30 -3.03
CA SER A 175 -1.17 11.75 -3.22
C SER A 175 0.28 12.21 -3.13
N VAL A 176 0.69 13.11 -4.01
CA VAL A 176 1.90 13.91 -3.88
C VAL A 176 1.50 15.38 -3.93
N TYR A 177 2.03 16.18 -3.02
CA TYR A 177 1.87 17.62 -3.00
C TYR A 177 3.21 18.26 -3.37
N ASP A 178 3.17 19.09 -4.41
CA ASP A 178 4.25 19.97 -4.86
C ASP A 178 3.96 21.36 -4.32
N ALA A 179 4.79 21.81 -3.38
CA ALA A 179 4.58 23.09 -2.69
C ALA A 179 4.91 24.29 -3.60
N SER A 180 5.82 24.12 -4.57
CA SER A 180 6.19 25.17 -5.52
C SER A 180 5.02 25.56 -6.44
N LEU A 181 4.23 24.55 -6.83
CA LEU A 181 3.05 24.69 -7.68
C LEU A 181 1.76 24.86 -6.88
N ASP A 182 1.81 24.68 -5.55
CA ASP A 182 0.65 24.58 -4.65
C ASP A 182 -0.39 23.59 -5.18
N LYS A 183 0.06 22.39 -5.56
CA LYS A 183 -0.77 21.43 -6.29
C LYS A 183 -0.63 20.00 -5.78
N TYR A 184 -1.77 19.31 -5.73
CA TYR A 184 -1.85 17.88 -5.45
C TYR A 184 -1.94 17.08 -6.75
N TYR A 185 -1.26 15.95 -6.78
CA TYR A 185 -1.31 14.95 -7.82
C TYR A 185 -1.67 13.61 -7.19
N SER A 186 -2.71 12.95 -7.70
CA SER A 186 -3.21 11.72 -7.07
C SER A 186 -3.46 10.57 -8.03
N TRP A 187 -3.42 9.37 -7.46
CA TRP A 187 -4.04 8.19 -8.05
C TRP A 187 -5.09 7.62 -7.08
N PRO A 188 -6.33 7.36 -7.54
CA PRO A 188 -6.90 7.71 -8.84
C PRO A 188 -6.91 9.22 -9.12
N LYS A 189 -6.82 9.62 -10.40
CA LYS A 189 -6.73 11.03 -10.81
C LYS A 189 -7.97 11.85 -10.47
N ASN A 190 -9.14 11.24 -10.55
CA ASN A 190 -10.43 11.87 -10.24
C ASN A 190 -10.66 12.08 -8.74
N SER A 191 -9.73 11.64 -7.90
CA SER A 191 -9.78 11.72 -6.43
C SER A 191 -8.73 12.71 -5.91
N THR A 192 -8.34 13.70 -6.72
CA THR A 192 -7.30 14.67 -6.33
C THR A 192 -7.80 15.56 -5.19
N GLN A 193 -7.00 15.66 -4.13
CA GLN A 193 -7.26 16.56 -2.99
C GLN A 193 -7.23 18.02 -3.41
N GLN A 194 -8.09 18.83 -2.82
CA GLN A 194 -8.04 20.28 -2.99
C GLN A 194 -7.23 20.97 -1.88
N ASN A 195 -7.19 20.39 -0.69
CA ASN A 195 -6.48 20.94 0.47
C ASN A 195 -5.83 19.81 1.29
N SER A 196 -4.87 20.18 2.14
CA SER A 196 -4.09 19.26 2.99
C SER A 196 -4.92 18.43 3.98
N SER A 197 -6.15 18.86 4.27
CA SER A 197 -7.05 18.23 5.24
C SER A 197 -8.11 17.34 4.59
N ASP A 198 -8.23 17.36 3.26
CA ASP A 198 -9.38 16.81 2.53
C ASP A 198 -9.03 15.47 1.86
N ILE A 199 -8.52 14.50 2.63
CA ILE A 199 -8.28 13.16 2.09
C ILE A 199 -9.60 12.61 1.52
N PRO A 200 -9.63 12.15 0.25
CA PRO A 200 -10.85 11.68 -0.38
C PRO A 200 -11.41 10.47 0.37
N PRO A 201 -12.73 10.25 0.37
CA PRO A 201 -13.32 9.09 1.02
C PRO A 201 -12.86 7.77 0.34
N PRO A 202 -12.81 6.66 1.10
CA PRO A 202 -12.43 5.33 0.55
C PRO A 202 -13.23 4.90 -0.68
N SER A 203 -14.49 5.34 -0.79
CA SER A 203 -15.34 5.11 -1.97
C SER A 203 -14.80 5.67 -3.29
N GLN A 204 -13.80 6.55 -3.24
CA GLN A 204 -13.13 7.13 -4.39
C GLN A 204 -11.73 6.56 -4.63
N TRP A 205 -11.27 5.65 -3.79
CA TRP A 205 -9.95 5.02 -3.91
C TRP A 205 -9.99 3.89 -4.94
N GLY A 206 -8.88 3.69 -5.65
CA GLY A 206 -8.73 2.57 -6.58
C GLY A 206 -8.39 1.28 -5.84
N ASP A 207 -7.94 0.26 -6.55
CA ASP A 207 -7.52 -1.01 -5.94
C ASP A 207 -6.01 -1.22 -6.07
N ILE A 208 -5.38 -1.80 -5.05
CA ILE A 208 -4.06 -2.42 -5.13
C ILE A 208 -4.18 -3.91 -4.85
N ILE A 209 -3.66 -4.73 -5.78
CA ILE A 209 -3.92 -6.17 -5.82
C ILE A 209 -2.59 -6.94 -5.88
N SER A 210 -2.49 -7.99 -5.07
CA SER A 210 -1.46 -9.03 -5.18
C SER A 210 -1.97 -10.12 -6.14
N PRO A 211 -1.58 -10.11 -7.43
CA PRO A 211 -2.21 -10.95 -8.44
C PRO A 211 -1.94 -12.44 -8.23
N ASP A 212 -0.82 -12.77 -7.58
CA ASP A 212 -0.42 -14.14 -7.23
C ASP A 212 -1.01 -14.61 -5.89
N LYS A 213 -1.77 -13.74 -5.19
CA LYS A 213 -2.37 -13.99 -3.87
C LYS A 213 -1.34 -14.38 -2.81
N SER A 214 -0.10 -13.95 -3.01
CA SER A 214 0.95 -14.12 -2.03
C SER A 214 0.75 -13.20 -0.82
N LEU A 215 -0.04 -12.13 -0.96
CA LEU A 215 -0.75 -11.51 0.16
C LEU A 215 -2.16 -12.11 0.26
N PRO A 216 -2.65 -12.44 1.46
CA PRO A 216 -1.87 -12.54 2.68
C PRO A 216 -0.97 -13.78 2.67
N GLU A 217 0.28 -13.61 3.11
CA GLU A 217 1.23 -14.72 3.15
C GLU A 217 0.69 -15.88 4.02
N LEU A 218 0.79 -17.10 3.49
CA LEU A 218 0.30 -18.28 4.19
C LEU A 218 1.10 -18.48 5.48
N ASN A 219 0.41 -18.40 6.62
CA ASN A 219 1.04 -18.67 7.92
C ASN A 219 1.37 -20.18 8.02
N LEU A 220 2.60 -20.53 7.64
CA LEU A 220 3.14 -21.89 7.63
C LEU A 220 2.91 -22.64 8.95
N PRO A 221 3.13 -22.04 10.14
CA PRO A 221 2.77 -22.65 11.42
C PRO A 221 1.30 -23.08 11.51
N ILE A 222 0.35 -22.24 11.07
CA ILE A 222 -1.08 -22.57 11.07
C ILE A 222 -1.37 -23.72 10.10
N LEU A 223 -0.74 -23.71 8.92
CA LEU A 223 -0.87 -24.80 7.95
C LEU A 223 -0.34 -26.13 8.52
N ILE A 224 0.82 -26.12 9.16
CA ILE A 224 1.40 -27.31 9.80
C ILE A 224 0.47 -27.80 10.91
N PHE A 225 -0.05 -26.90 11.75
CA PHE A 225 -0.93 -27.26 12.85
C PHE A 225 -2.25 -27.85 12.36
N THR A 226 -2.87 -27.25 11.34
CA THR A 226 -4.11 -27.76 10.73
C THR A 226 -3.91 -29.13 10.09
N VAL A 227 -2.83 -29.34 9.33
CA VAL A 227 -2.48 -30.66 8.77
C VAL A 227 -2.23 -31.68 9.90
N SER A 228 -1.56 -31.28 10.96
CA SER A 228 -1.27 -32.15 12.12
C SER A 228 -2.57 -32.58 12.83
N ILE A 229 -3.50 -31.66 13.06
CA ILE A 229 -4.81 -32.00 13.64
C ILE A 229 -5.58 -32.95 12.72
N PHE A 230 -5.61 -32.67 11.42
CA PHE A 230 -6.36 -33.47 10.46
C PHE A 230 -5.82 -34.91 10.37
N THR A 231 -4.50 -35.07 10.38
CA THR A 231 -3.86 -36.40 10.41
C THR A 231 -4.17 -37.17 11.70
N ILE A 232 -4.17 -36.51 12.87
CA ILE A 232 -4.58 -37.14 14.14
C ILE A 232 -6.03 -37.62 14.08
N ILE A 233 -6.95 -36.79 13.57
CA ILE A 233 -8.38 -37.15 13.42
C ILE A 233 -8.55 -38.36 12.49
N LEU A 234 -7.86 -38.37 11.35
CA LEU A 234 -7.92 -39.49 10.39
C LEU A 234 -7.39 -40.80 11.01
N ILE A 235 -6.30 -40.75 11.77
CA ILE A 235 -5.75 -41.91 12.48
C ILE A 235 -6.77 -42.45 13.51
N GLN A 236 -7.38 -41.57 14.30
CA GLN A 236 -8.39 -41.96 15.30
C GLN A 236 -9.63 -42.61 14.66
N LEU A 237 -10.13 -42.06 13.55
CA LEU A 237 -11.27 -42.62 12.80
C LEU A 237 -10.95 -44.00 12.22
N LYS A 238 -9.73 -44.21 11.71
CA LYS A 238 -9.27 -45.49 11.17
C LYS A 238 -9.13 -46.57 12.25
N ILE A 239 -8.69 -46.19 13.44
CA ILE A 239 -8.63 -47.10 14.60
C ILE A 239 -10.04 -47.50 15.04
N LYS A 240 -10.97 -46.53 15.15
CA LYS A 240 -12.35 -46.78 15.58
C LYS A 240 -13.11 -47.71 14.62
N THR A 241 -12.94 -47.52 13.31
CA THR A 241 -13.55 -48.40 12.29
C THR A 241 -12.96 -49.82 12.31
N ARG A 242 -11.66 -49.97 12.59
CA ARG A 242 -11.01 -51.28 12.73
C ARG A 242 -11.49 -52.05 13.96
N ILE A 243 -11.72 -51.35 15.08
CA ILE A 243 -12.26 -51.94 16.31
C ILE A 243 -13.72 -52.39 16.11
N PHE A 244 -14.56 -51.56 15.49
CA PHE A 244 -15.97 -51.91 15.22
C PHE A 244 -16.14 -53.00 14.14
N GLY A 245 -15.24 -53.08 13.16
CA GLY A 245 -15.23 -54.17 12.17
C GLY A 245 -14.85 -55.54 12.75
N SER A 246 -14.16 -55.56 13.91
CA SER A 246 -13.71 -56.78 14.58
C SER A 246 -14.77 -57.43 15.49
N PHE A 247 -15.93 -56.79 15.70
CA PHE A 247 -16.99 -57.26 16.61
C PHE A 247 -18.22 -57.87 15.89
N LYS A 248 -18.10 -58.23 14.61
CA LYS A 248 -19.10 -59.07 13.92
C LYS A 248 -18.70 -60.54 14.02
N PHE A 249 -19.12 -61.20 15.10
CA PHE A 249 -19.33 -62.65 15.19
C PHE A 249 -20.56 -62.92 16.05
#